data_AF-A0A6V7HRU2-F1
#
_entry.id   AF-A0A6V7HRU2-F1
#
_cell.length_a   1.000
_cell.length_b   1.000
_cell.length_c   1.000
_cell.angle_alpha   90.00
_cell.angle_beta   90.00
_cell.angle_gamma   90.00
#
_symmetry.space_group_name_H-M   'P 1'
#
loop_
_entity.id
_entity.type
_entity.pdbx_description
1 polymer ?
#
loop_
_entity_poly.entity_id
_entity_poly.type
_entity_poly.pdbx_seq_one_letter_code
_entity_poly.pdbx_strand_id
1 'polypeptide(L)'
;SWCTIQRPEYMNKLKSTDEHSLPNLRVIGAVSNAKEFADVFKCPRGSPMNPDDKCNIWDKVEKSNEIPSRRRLRNHRRRHHDRWVLNA
;
A
#
# COMPACT_ATOMS: atom_id res chain seq x y z
N SER A 1 16.13 8.10 -5.60
CA SER A 1 17.34 7.28 -5.38
C SER A 1 17.00 6.16 -4.39
N TRP A 2 16.69 4.96 -4.88
CA TRP A 2 16.30 3.77 -4.08
C TRP A 2 16.65 2.43 -4.77
N CYS A 3 17.33 2.47 -5.91
CA CYS A 3 17.73 1.27 -6.62
C CYS A 3 18.81 0.56 -5.81
N THR A 4 18.56 -0.69 -5.42
CA THR A 4 19.50 -1.52 -4.66
C THR A 4 19.27 -2.99 -5.00
N ILE A 5 20.33 -3.77 -4.90
CA ILE A 5 20.28 -5.24 -4.93
C ILE A 5 20.76 -5.77 -3.59
N GLN A 6 20.10 -6.79 -3.07
CA GLN A 6 20.45 -7.42 -1.79
C GLN A 6 20.35 -8.92 -1.91
N ARG A 7 21.16 -9.62 -1.11
CA ARG A 7 21.08 -11.08 -1.03
C ARG A 7 19.77 -11.52 -0.37
N PRO A 8 19.15 -12.64 -0.80
CA PRO A 8 17.89 -13.10 -0.23
C PRO A 8 17.93 -13.32 1.29
N GLU A 9 19.05 -13.83 1.81
CA GLU A 9 19.23 -14.08 3.25
C GLU A 9 19.21 -12.77 4.05
N TYR A 10 19.84 -11.73 3.50
CA TYR A 10 19.85 -10.42 4.13
C TYR A 10 18.47 -9.78 4.09
N MET A 11 17.75 -9.89 2.96
CA MET A 11 16.36 -9.43 2.85
C MET A 11 15.44 -10.13 3.86
N ASN A 12 15.65 -11.42 4.10
CA ASN A 12 14.89 -12.18 5.09
C ASN A 12 15.21 -11.72 6.52
N LYS A 13 16.47 -11.39 6.82
CA LYS A 13 16.86 -10.80 8.10
C LYS A 13 16.18 -9.43 8.30
N LEU A 14 16.21 -8.55 7.28
CA LEU A 14 15.64 -7.21 7.39
C LEU A 14 14.14 -7.23 7.73
N LYS A 15 13.38 -8.20 7.21
CA LYS A 15 11.94 -8.33 7.51
C LYS A 15 11.61 -8.33 9.00
N SER A 16 12.50 -8.84 9.85
CA SER A 16 12.29 -8.93 11.31
C SER A 16 13.14 -7.96 12.13
N THR A 17 14.23 -7.42 11.56
CA THR A 17 15.19 -6.60 12.31
C THR A 17 15.18 -5.12 11.94
N ASP A 18 14.69 -4.77 10.75
CA ASP A 18 14.65 -3.39 10.26
C ASP A 18 13.23 -2.85 10.42
N GLU A 19 13.11 -1.69 11.07
CA GLU A 19 11.83 -0.98 11.24
C GLU A 19 11.31 -0.41 9.91
N HIS A 20 12.19 -0.26 8.93
CA HIS A 20 11.82 0.24 7.62
C HIS A 20 11.30 -0.87 6.71
N SER A 21 10.43 -0.49 5.77
CA SER A 21 10.03 -1.39 4.69
C SER A 21 11.22 -1.79 3.80
N LEU A 22 11.13 -2.99 3.21
CA LEU A 22 12.11 -3.46 2.23
C LEU A 22 12.26 -2.46 1.07
N PRO A 23 13.46 -2.29 0.49
CA PRO A 23 13.75 -1.18 -0.43
C PRO A 23 12.81 -1.05 -1.62
N ASN A 24 12.44 -2.18 -2.25
CA ASN A 24 11.49 -2.20 -3.36
C ASN A 24 10.08 -1.74 -2.95
N LEU A 25 9.65 -2.13 -1.75
CA LEU A 25 8.34 -1.76 -1.21
C LEU A 25 8.27 -0.26 -0.84
N ARG A 26 9.41 0.37 -0.51
CA ARG A 26 9.45 1.82 -0.27
C ARG A 26 9.01 2.61 -1.50
N VAL A 27 9.43 2.16 -2.69
CA VAL A 27 9.02 2.79 -3.95
C VAL A 27 7.60 2.38 -4.30
N ILE A 28 7.34 1.09 -4.45
CA ILE A 28 6.05 0.58 -4.93
C ILE A 28 4.91 1.04 -4.03
N GLY A 29 5.03 0.88 -2.72
CA GLY A 29 3.99 1.25 -1.77
C GLY A 29 3.68 2.75 -1.78
N ALA A 30 4.71 3.61 -1.88
CA ALA A 30 4.52 5.05 -1.95
C ALA A 30 3.79 5.47 -3.22
N VAL A 31 4.29 5.05 -4.39
CA VAL A 31 3.73 5.50 -5.67
C VAL A 31 2.40 4.84 -6.03
N SER A 32 2.10 3.63 -5.54
CA SER A 32 0.75 3.03 -5.66
C SER A 32 -0.33 3.82 -4.90
N ASN A 33 0.04 4.49 -3.81
CA ASN A 33 -0.88 5.32 -3.01
C ASN A 33 -1.04 6.75 -3.56
N ALA A 34 -0.11 7.24 -4.37
CA ALA A 34 -0.23 8.55 -5.01
C ALA A 34 -1.20 8.50 -6.19
N LYS A 35 -2.15 9.45 -6.26
CA LYS A 35 -3.06 9.54 -7.41
C LYS A 35 -2.34 10.18 -8.60
N GLU A 36 -1.54 11.19 -8.31
CA GLU A 36 -0.78 12.01 -9.24
C GLU A 36 0.20 11.14 -10.04
N PHE A 37 0.84 10.16 -9.38
CA PHE A 37 1.70 9.19 -10.06
C PHE A 37 0.91 8.38 -11.10
N ALA A 38 -0.25 7.84 -10.71
CA ALA A 38 -1.08 7.09 -11.64
C ALA A 38 -1.58 7.95 -12.81
N ASP A 39 -1.88 9.22 -12.58
CA ASP A 39 -2.33 10.15 -13.63
C ASP A 39 -1.21 10.44 -14.65
N VAL A 40 -0.01 10.79 -14.17
CA VAL A 40 1.16 11.13 -15.01
C VAL A 40 1.59 9.93 -15.85
N PHE A 41 1.65 8.75 -15.23
CA PHE A 41 2.05 7.50 -15.90
C PHE A 41 0.88 6.77 -16.57
N LYS A 42 -0.33 7.36 -16.55
CA LYS A 42 -1.56 6.82 -17.16
C LYS A 42 -1.83 5.37 -16.75
N CYS A 43 -1.59 5.06 -15.48
CA CYS A 43 -1.80 3.72 -14.93
C CYS A 43 -3.30 3.38 -14.92
N PRO A 44 -3.74 2.28 -15.58
CA PRO A 44 -5.15 1.87 -15.56
C PRO A 44 -5.65 1.63 -14.15
N ARG A 45 -6.92 1.92 -13.89
CA ARG A 45 -7.55 1.64 -12.60
C ARG A 45 -7.45 0.15 -12.27
N GLY A 46 -7.06 -0.17 -11.03
CA GLY A 46 -6.88 -1.54 -10.55
C GLY A 46 -5.53 -2.16 -10.90
N SER A 47 -4.66 -1.48 -11.67
CA SER A 47 -3.30 -1.93 -11.90
C SER A 47 -2.47 -1.89 -10.60
N PRO A 48 -1.34 -2.61 -10.50
CA PRO A 48 -0.51 -2.64 -9.29
C PRO A 48 -0.08 -1.25 -8.79
N MET A 49 0.14 -0.30 -9.71
CA MET A 49 0.53 1.07 -9.42
C MET A 49 -0.66 2.04 -9.31
N ASN A 50 -1.88 1.56 -9.52
CA ASN A 50 -3.11 2.33 -9.33
C ASN A 50 -4.24 1.45 -8.74
N PRO A 51 -4.06 0.90 -7.52
CA PRO A 51 -5.08 0.11 -6.86
C PRO A 51 -6.31 0.96 -6.52
N ASP A 52 -7.46 0.30 -6.39
CA ASP A 52 -8.71 0.95 -5.97
C ASP A 52 -8.63 1.52 -4.56
N ASP A 53 -7.98 0.79 -3.65
CA ASP A 53 -7.82 1.13 -2.24
C ASP A 53 -6.47 1.82 -2.04
N LYS A 54 -6.47 3.16 -1.96
CA LYS A 54 -5.29 3.97 -1.65
C LYS A 54 -5.30 4.44 -0.19
N CYS A 55 -4.15 4.43 0.45
CA CYS A 55 -3.95 4.89 1.82
C CYS A 55 -3.44 6.34 1.83
N ASN A 56 -4.15 7.23 2.52
CA ASN A 56 -3.60 8.52 2.95
C ASN A 56 -3.86 8.68 4.45
N ILE A 57 -2.77 8.88 5.20
CA ILE A 57 -2.80 9.04 6.66
C ILE A 57 -2.80 10.51 7.10
N TRP A 58 -2.40 11.41 6.22
CA TRP A 58 -2.26 12.84 6.49
C TRP A 58 -3.53 13.61 6.11
N ASP A 59 -4.33 13.11 5.16
CA ASP A 59 -5.59 13.74 4.71
C ASP A 59 -6.80 13.44 5.61
N LYS A 60 -6.63 12.61 6.67
CA LYS A 60 -7.73 12.25 7.57
C LYS A 60 -7.96 13.32 8.64
N VAL A 61 -8.35 14.51 8.21
CA VAL A 61 -8.98 15.50 9.11
C VAL A 61 -10.39 15.90 8.64
N GLU A 62 -10.80 15.60 7.40
CA GLU A 62 -12.08 16.08 6.87
C GLU A 62 -13.25 15.07 6.97
N LYS A 63 -12.98 13.76 7.10
CA LYS A 63 -14.03 12.71 7.05
C LYS A 63 -14.52 12.18 8.40
N SER A 64 -14.05 12.74 9.52
CA SER A 64 -14.53 12.36 10.86
C SER A 64 -15.88 12.98 11.23
N ASN A 65 -16.37 13.95 10.46
CA ASN A 65 -17.65 14.63 10.72
C ASN A 65 -18.86 14.00 10.00
N GLU A 66 -18.67 12.95 9.19
CA GLU A 66 -19.78 12.16 8.64
C GLU A 66 -19.93 10.86 9.44
N ILE A 67 -21.01 10.74 10.22
CA ILE A 67 -21.38 9.51 10.93
C ILE A 67 -21.65 8.41 9.88
N PRO A 68 -20.81 7.36 9.74
CA PRO A 68 -21.08 6.31 8.78
C PRO A 68 -22.18 5.42 9.34
N SER A 69 -23.29 5.28 8.61
CA SER A 69 -24.35 4.33 8.98
C SER A 69 -23.75 2.94 9.26
N ARG A 70 -24.08 2.37 10.43
CA ARG A 70 -23.51 1.12 11.00
C ARG A 70 -23.51 -0.12 10.09
N ARG A 71 -24.09 -0.06 8.89
CA ARG A 71 -24.17 -1.20 7.95
C ARG A 71 -22.87 -1.53 7.21
N ARG A 72 -21.92 -0.58 7.02
CA ARG A 72 -20.69 -0.84 6.24
C ARG A 72 -19.44 -1.25 7.03
N LEU A 73 -19.48 -1.30 8.36
CA LEU A 73 -18.32 -1.68 9.17
C LEU A 73 -18.11 -3.20 9.31
N ARG A 74 -19.09 -4.04 8.98
CA ARG A 74 -18.97 -5.51 9.14
C ARG A 74 -18.12 -6.20 8.07
N ASN A 75 -17.97 -5.62 6.88
CA ASN A 75 -17.34 -6.32 5.74
C ASN A 75 -15.89 -5.90 5.43
N HIS A 76 -15.32 -4.94 6.18
CA HIS A 76 -13.93 -4.53 5.96
C HIS A 76 -12.94 -5.48 6.63
N ARG A 77 -13.30 -6.12 7.75
CA ARG A 77 -12.37 -6.93 8.55
C ARG A 77 -12.04 -8.32 7.97
N ARG A 78 -12.69 -8.75 6.88
CA ARG A 78 -12.50 -10.11 6.30
C ARG A 78 -11.75 -10.16 4.97
N ARG A 79 -11.35 -9.02 4.38
CA ARG A 79 -10.65 -9.00 3.08
C ARG A 79 -9.16 -8.66 3.14
N HIS A 80 -8.61 -8.43 4.33
CA HIS A 80 -7.24 -7.94 4.49
C HIS A 80 -6.17 -9.03 4.62
N HIS A 81 -6.54 -10.31 4.74
CA HIS A 81 -5.55 -11.39 4.88
C HIS A 81 -5.06 -11.97 3.54
N ASP A 82 -5.88 -11.92 2.48
CA ASP A 82 -5.66 -12.80 1.32
C ASP A 82 -5.18 -12.08 0.03
N ARG A 83 -5.00 -10.75 0.04
CA ARG A 83 -4.70 -9.99 -1.19
C ARG A 83 -3.23 -9.60 -1.39
N TRP A 84 -2.37 -9.80 -0.40
CA TRP A 84 -0.93 -9.51 -0.47
C TRP A 84 -0.06 -10.77 -0.54
N VAL A 85 -0.63 -11.93 -0.82
CA VAL A 85 0.17 -13.09 -1.22
C VAL A 85 0.73 -12.78 -2.60
N LEU A 86 1.95 -12.24 -2.63
CA LEU A 86 2.80 -12.33 -3.80
C LEU A 86 2.96 -13.84 -4.06
N ASN A 87 2.30 -14.34 -5.11
CA ASN A 87 2.56 -15.69 -5.60
C ASN A 87 4.06 -15.78 -5.91
N ALA A 88 4.79 -16.49 -5.05
CA ALA A 88 6.11 -17.00 -5.32
C ALA A 88 5.96 -18.35 -6.04
#